data_AF-A0A661YR10-F1
#
_entry.id   AF-A0A661YR10-F1
#
_cell.length_a   1.000
_cell.length_b   1.000
_cell.length_c   1.000
_cell.angle_alpha   90.00
_cell.angle_beta   90.00
_cell.angle_gamma   90.00
#
_symmetry.space_group_name_H-M   'P 1'
#
loop_
_entity.id
_entity.type
_entity.pdbx_description
1 polymer ?
#
loop_
_entity_poly.entity_id
_entity_poly.type
_entity_poly.pdbx_seq_one_letter_code
_entity_poly.pdbx_strand_id
1 'polypeptide(L)'
;MTRFYFLLLLIFISSQALAGSRIYLIRHATVDIKKPGWCSAKVARDYKAVYDTALIQTFNPRLVLDKIDHSDGIDTVFCSPQFRAIQTVDILFDKNVIRKTDVNLMEFDYPVSRIPLIRLPLKAWLVCC
;
A
#
# COMPACT_ATOMS: atom_id res chain seq x y z
N MET A 1 29.14 20.22 -40.89
CA MET A 1 29.46 19.51 -39.62
C MET A 1 28.36 19.61 -38.55
N THR A 2 27.48 20.61 -38.59
CA THR A 2 26.39 20.80 -37.61
C THR A 2 25.27 19.75 -37.63
N ARG A 3 24.98 19.13 -38.78
CA ARG A 3 23.92 18.10 -38.92
C ARG A 3 24.24 16.77 -38.22
N PHE A 4 25.52 16.44 -38.04
CA PHE A 4 25.93 15.16 -37.44
C PHE A 4 25.79 15.18 -35.90
N TYR A 5 26.07 16.33 -35.28
CA TYR A 5 25.86 16.54 -33.83
C TYR A 5 24.37 16.50 -33.44
N PHE A 6 23.49 17.01 -34.31
CA PHE A 6 22.04 16.98 -34.06
C PHE A 6 21.47 15.56 -34.05
N LEU A 7 22.00 14.69 -34.92
CA LEU A 7 21.61 13.27 -34.97
C LEU A 7 22.10 12.49 -33.73
N LEU A 8 23.32 12.79 -33.26
CA LEU A 8 23.89 12.19 -32.04
C LEU A 8 23.13 12.62 -30.77
N LEU A 9 22.67 13.88 -30.71
CA LEU A 9 21.84 14.38 -29.60
C LEU A 9 20.48 13.67 -29.54
N LEU A 10 19.85 13.40 -30.69
CA LEU A 10 18.57 12.69 -30.77
C LEU A 10 18.67 11.22 -30.33
N ILE A 11 19.78 10.53 -30.64
CA ILE A 11 20.02 9.15 -30.21
C ILE A 11 20.18 9.06 -28.69
N PHE A 12 20.83 10.04 -28.07
CA PHE A 12 21.00 10.09 -26.61
C PHE A 12 19.66 10.32 -25.87
N ILE A 13 18.78 11.17 -26.41
CA ILE A 13 17.45 11.42 -25.82
C ILE A 13 16.57 10.16 -25.95
N SER A 14 16.67 9.44 -27.06
CA SER A 14 15.90 8.23 -27.33
C SER A 14 16.30 7.06 -26.42
N SER A 15 17.57 7.01 -26.02
CA SER A 15 18.13 5.90 -25.23
C SER A 15 17.72 5.96 -23.74
N GLN A 16 17.35 7.13 -23.22
CA GLN A 16 16.86 7.26 -21.85
C GLN A 16 15.37 6.90 -21.70
N ALA A 17 14.61 6.90 -22.80
CA ALA A 17 13.19 6.56 -22.80
C ALA A 17 12.91 5.06 -22.58
N LEU A 18 13.95 4.22 -22.49
CA LEU A 18 13.84 2.78 -22.26
C LEU A 18 14.55 2.33 -20.97
N ALA A 19 14.71 3.22 -19.98
CA ALA A 19 14.97 2.79 -18.62
C ALA A 19 13.67 2.12 -18.11
N GLY A 20 13.66 0.78 -18.04
CA GLY A 20 12.47 0.02 -17.66
C GLY A 20 11.85 0.53 -16.36
N SER A 21 10.55 0.86 -16.39
CA SER A 21 9.82 1.31 -15.21
C SER A 21 9.80 0.20 -14.16
N ARG A 22 10.18 0.53 -12.91
CA ARG A 22 10.08 -0.39 -11.77
C ARG A 22 8.84 -0.05 -10.95
N ILE A 23 8.08 -1.08 -10.59
CA ILE A 23 6.91 -0.94 -9.71
C ILE A 23 7.27 -1.58 -8.37
N TYR A 24 7.19 -0.79 -7.30
CA TYR A 24 7.36 -1.27 -5.93
C TYR A 24 6.00 -1.44 -5.28
N LEU A 25 5.72 -2.64 -4.79
CA LEU A 25 4.48 -2.95 -4.07
C LEU A 25 4.76 -2.94 -2.58
N ILE A 26 4.12 -2.02 -1.86
CA ILE A 26 4.24 -1.87 -0.42
C ILE A 26 2.88 -2.17 0.21
N ARG A 27 2.82 -3.17 1.09
CA ARG A 27 1.63 -3.41 1.91
C ARG A 27 1.56 -2.31 2.97
N HIS A 28 0.34 -1.86 3.30
CA HIS A 28 0.10 -0.94 4.40
C HIS A 28 0.72 -1.46 5.72
N ALA A 29 1.06 -0.55 6.63
CA ALA A 29 1.55 -0.89 7.95
C ALA A 29 0.51 -1.64 8.79
N THR A 30 0.98 -2.37 9.80
CA THR A 30 0.09 -3.12 10.70
C THR A 30 -0.82 -2.15 11.44
N VAL A 31 -2.12 -2.45 11.49
CA VAL A 31 -3.11 -1.65 12.23
C VAL A 31 -2.96 -1.89 13.75
N ASP A 32 -3.04 -0.84 14.54
CA ASP A 32 -2.97 -0.88 16.00
C ASP A 32 -4.31 -1.28 16.62
N ILE A 33 -4.61 -2.58 16.54
CA ILE A 33 -5.80 -3.17 17.11
C ILE A 33 -5.49 -4.53 17.74
N LYS A 34 -6.08 -4.79 18.91
CA LYS A 34 -5.94 -6.07 19.59
C LYS A 34 -6.71 -7.16 18.84
N LYS A 35 -6.02 -8.24 18.47
CA LYS A 35 -6.64 -9.40 17.82
C LYS A 35 -7.39 -10.25 18.87
N PRO A 36 -8.67 -10.59 18.64
CA PRO A 36 -9.49 -11.35 19.59
C PRO A 36 -9.15 -12.85 19.66
N GLY A 37 -8.31 -13.39 18.76
CA GLY A 37 -7.97 -14.81 18.73
C GLY A 37 -9.13 -15.66 18.20
N TRP A 38 -9.63 -16.60 19.02
CA TRP A 38 -10.80 -17.41 18.71
C TRP A 38 -12.07 -16.64 19.08
N CYS A 39 -12.93 -16.37 18.10
CA CYS A 39 -14.07 -15.49 18.30
C CYS A 39 -15.32 -15.97 17.56
N SER A 40 -16.46 -15.34 17.87
CA SER A 40 -17.71 -15.54 17.12
C SER A 40 -17.73 -14.68 15.86
N ALA A 41 -18.65 -15.00 14.94
CA ALA A 41 -18.92 -14.18 13.75
C ALA A 41 -19.27 -12.72 14.10
N LYS A 42 -19.94 -12.47 15.24
CA LYS A 42 -20.23 -11.10 15.71
C LYS A 42 -18.93 -10.35 16.03
N VAL A 43 -18.07 -10.95 16.85
CA VAL A 43 -16.80 -10.32 17.25
C VAL A 43 -15.89 -10.09 16.04
N ALA A 44 -15.85 -11.01 15.08
CA ALA A 44 -15.09 -10.83 13.85
C ALA A 44 -15.61 -9.66 12.99
N ARG A 45 -16.93 -9.46 12.92
CA ARG A 45 -17.54 -8.32 12.22
C ARG A 45 -17.23 -6.99 12.92
N ASP A 46 -17.37 -6.97 14.25
CA ASP A 46 -17.05 -5.79 15.05
C ASP A 46 -15.56 -5.45 14.91
N TYR A 47 -14.67 -6.45 14.92
CA TYR A 47 -13.24 -6.29 14.65
C TYR A 47 -12.98 -5.68 13.27
N LYS A 48 -13.63 -6.20 12.22
CA LYS A 48 -13.45 -5.69 10.86
C LYS A 48 -13.86 -4.22 10.72
N ALA A 49 -14.98 -3.83 11.32
CA ALA A 49 -15.45 -2.44 11.29
C ALA A 49 -14.46 -1.47 11.97
N VAL A 50 -13.83 -1.90 13.08
CA VAL A 50 -12.80 -1.10 13.74
C VAL A 50 -11.50 -1.09 12.92
N TYR A 51 -11.12 -2.21 12.31
CA TYR A 51 -9.90 -2.34 11.50
C TYR A 51 -9.84 -1.32 10.34
N ASP A 52 -10.98 -0.99 9.72
CA ASP A 52 -11.01 -0.04 8.60
C ASP A 52 -10.79 1.43 9.01
N THR A 53 -10.92 1.75 10.30
CA THR A 53 -10.79 3.12 10.83
C THR A 53 -9.66 3.28 11.85
N ALA A 54 -9.05 2.18 12.29
CA ALA A 54 -7.99 2.21 13.29
C ALA A 54 -6.67 2.79 12.74
N LEU A 55 -5.89 3.37 13.64
CA LEU A 55 -4.56 3.89 13.35
C LEU A 55 -3.58 2.75 13.03
N ILE A 56 -2.56 3.02 12.25
CA ILE A 56 -1.42 2.11 12.06
C ILE A 56 -0.42 2.21 13.22
N GLN A 57 0.26 1.10 13.49
CA GLN A 57 1.40 1.04 14.39
C GLN A 57 2.55 1.88 13.85
N THR A 58 3.28 2.54 14.74
CA THR A 58 4.49 3.27 14.38
C THR A 58 5.55 2.32 13.82
N PHE A 59 6.18 2.72 12.72
CA PHE A 59 7.30 2.00 12.10
C PHE A 59 8.36 2.99 11.63
N ASN A 60 9.58 2.50 11.41
CA ASN A 60 10.65 3.33 10.84
C ASN A 60 10.55 3.34 9.31
N PRO A 61 10.23 4.48 8.66
CA PRO A 61 10.07 4.55 7.21
C PRO A 61 11.35 4.23 6.44
N ARG A 62 12.53 4.50 7.02
CA ARG A 62 13.82 4.22 6.35
C ARG A 62 14.01 2.73 6.05
N LEU A 63 13.55 1.85 6.94
CA LEU A 63 13.64 0.40 6.73
C LEU A 63 12.84 -0.09 5.49
N VAL A 64 11.90 0.72 5.01
CA VAL A 64 11.13 0.45 3.79
C VAL A 64 11.76 1.18 2.61
N LEU A 65 12.06 2.47 2.75
CA LEU A 65 12.59 3.31 1.65
C LEU A 65 13.98 2.87 1.19
N ASP A 66 14.85 2.41 2.09
CA ASP A 66 16.21 1.94 1.75
C ASP A 66 16.19 0.70 0.84
N LYS A 67 15.03 0.05 0.66
CA LYS A 67 14.83 -1.09 -0.24
C LYS A 67 14.34 -0.67 -1.64
N ILE A 68 14.12 0.62 -1.86
CA ILE A 68 13.58 1.18 -3.08
C ILE A 68 14.71 1.96 -3.75
N ASP A 69 15.13 1.50 -4.92
CA ASP A 69 16.18 2.22 -5.67
C ASP A 69 15.69 3.62 -6.03
N HIS A 70 16.52 4.62 -5.70
CA HIS A 70 16.22 6.04 -5.93
C HIS A 70 14.93 6.52 -5.26
N SER A 71 14.67 6.11 -4.02
CA SER A 71 13.50 6.53 -3.23
C SER A 71 13.28 8.03 -3.17
N ASP A 72 14.36 8.82 -3.14
CA ASP A 72 14.33 10.30 -3.08
C ASP A 72 13.82 10.94 -4.38
N GLY A 73 13.82 10.20 -5.48
CA GLY A 73 13.34 10.65 -6.80
C GLY A 73 11.87 10.34 -7.07
N ILE A 74 11.15 9.73 -6.12
CA ILE A 74 9.73 9.40 -6.27
C ILE A 74 8.91 10.67 -6.13
N ASP A 75 8.15 11.02 -7.16
CA ASP A 75 7.25 12.19 -7.15
C ASP A 75 5.78 11.83 -6.89
N THR A 76 5.38 10.59 -7.22
CA THR A 76 3.99 10.15 -7.23
C THR A 76 3.86 8.76 -6.63
N VAL A 77 2.92 8.60 -5.70
CA VAL A 77 2.61 7.31 -5.06
C VAL A 77 1.13 6.99 -5.24
N PHE A 78 0.84 5.76 -5.66
CA PHE A 78 -0.53 5.26 -5.79
C PHE A 78 -0.90 4.43 -4.56
N CYS A 79 -2.07 4.66 -3.97
CA CYS A 79 -2.56 3.87 -2.85
C CYS A 79 -4.07 3.65 -2.93
N SER A 80 -4.56 2.68 -2.16
CA SER A 80 -6.00 2.50 -1.97
C SER A 80 -6.59 3.68 -1.17
N PRO A 81 -7.92 3.93 -1.27
CA PRO A 81 -8.60 4.92 -0.43
C PRO A 81 -8.73 4.49 1.05
N GLN A 82 -8.23 3.31 1.43
CA GLN A 82 -8.34 2.82 2.81
C GLN A 82 -7.45 3.63 3.74
N PHE A 83 -7.95 3.93 4.94
CA PHE A 83 -7.29 4.82 5.90
C PHE A 83 -5.86 4.35 6.25
N ARG A 84 -5.68 3.05 6.49
CA ARG A 84 -4.36 2.44 6.74
C ARG A 84 -3.34 2.64 5.62
N ALA A 85 -3.77 2.63 4.36
CA ALA A 85 -2.90 2.83 3.22
C ALA A 85 -2.47 4.30 3.11
N ILE A 86 -3.43 5.21 3.27
CA ILE A 86 -3.23 6.66 3.35
C ILE A 86 -2.21 7.02 4.43
N GLN A 87 -2.41 6.52 5.66
CA GLN A 87 -1.50 6.75 6.78
C GLN A 87 -0.10 6.18 6.52
N THR A 88 -0.01 5.02 5.86
CA THR A 88 1.29 4.42 5.53
C THR A 88 2.07 5.30 4.56
N VAL A 89 1.40 5.84 3.54
CA VAL A 89 2.02 6.78 2.59
C VAL A 89 2.48 8.05 3.30
N ASP A 90 1.64 8.60 4.19
CA ASP A 90 1.97 9.82 4.94
C ASP A 90 3.21 9.62 5.83
N ILE A 91 3.37 8.45 6.46
CA ILE A 91 4.57 8.15 7.26
C ILE A 91 5.81 7.91 6.38
N LEU A 92 5.65 7.26 5.22
CA LEU A 92 6.78 6.94 4.34
C LEU A 92 7.34 8.17 3.65
N PHE A 93 6.48 8.99 3.06
CA PHE A 93 6.90 10.01 2.11
C PHE A 93 6.62 11.44 2.59
N ASP A 94 5.92 11.58 3.73
CA ASP A 94 5.47 12.87 4.25
C ASP A 94 4.75 13.68 3.14
N LYS A 95 4.88 15.01 3.13
CA LYS A 95 4.29 15.90 2.11
C LYS A 95 5.12 16.01 0.82
N ASN A 96 6.15 15.18 0.63
CA ASN A 96 7.08 15.33 -0.49
C ASN A 96 6.62 14.65 -1.78
N VAL A 97 5.48 13.93 -1.76
CA VAL A 97 4.97 13.19 -2.91
C VAL A 97 3.51 13.53 -3.21
N ILE A 98 3.15 13.42 -4.50
CA ILE A 98 1.78 13.45 -4.98
C ILE A 98 1.14 12.09 -4.69
N ARG A 99 0.26 12.04 -3.69
CA ARG A 99 -0.54 10.84 -3.41
C ARG A 99 -1.75 10.78 -4.36
N LYS A 100 -1.87 9.70 -5.12
CA LYS A 100 -3.02 9.37 -5.96
C LYS A 100 -3.77 8.18 -5.37
N THR A 101 -5.04 8.38 -4.99
CA THR A 101 -5.89 7.29 -4.53
C THR A 101 -6.59 6.61 -5.69
N ASP A 102 -6.58 5.28 -5.73
CA ASP A 102 -7.29 4.48 -6.72
C ASP A 102 -8.13 3.38 -6.03
N VAL A 103 -9.42 3.34 -6.35
CA VAL A 103 -10.38 2.35 -5.82
C VAL A 103 -10.05 0.93 -6.27
N ASN A 104 -9.37 0.76 -7.41
CA ASN A 104 -8.94 -0.55 -7.91
C ASN A 104 -7.83 -1.18 -7.05
N LEU A 105 -7.20 -0.40 -6.16
CA LEU A 105 -6.20 -0.88 -5.20
C LEU A 105 -6.83 -1.28 -3.86
N MET A 106 -8.16 -1.21 -3.71
CA MET A 106 -8.83 -1.66 -2.48
C MET A 106 -8.67 -3.16 -2.29
N GLU A 107 -8.41 -3.56 -1.03
CA GLU A 107 -8.50 -4.97 -0.66
C GLU A 107 -9.94 -5.49 -0.85
N PHE A 108 -10.06 -6.77 -1.23
CA PHE A 108 -11.35 -7.41 -1.41
C PHE A 108 -12.21 -7.36 -0.13
N ASP A 109 -13.45 -6.91 -0.29
CA ASP A 109 -14.42 -6.82 0.80
C ASP A 109 -15.19 -8.14 0.97
N TYR A 110 -14.64 -9.07 1.76
CA TYR A 110 -15.32 -10.32 2.08
C TYR A 110 -16.24 -10.19 3.30
N PRO A 111 -17.50 -10.63 3.22
CA PRO A 111 -18.41 -10.61 4.37
C PRO A 111 -18.02 -11.68 5.39
N VAL A 112 -18.11 -11.34 6.68
CA VAL A 112 -17.95 -12.32 7.76
C VAL A 112 -19.13 -13.29 7.74
N SER A 113 -18.85 -14.57 7.52
CA SER A 113 -19.87 -15.62 7.44
C SER A 113 -20.72 -15.69 8.72
N ARG A 114 -22.04 -15.83 8.56
CA ARG A 114 -23.02 -15.80 9.65
C ARG A 114 -23.27 -17.19 10.24
N ILE A 115 -22.22 -17.97 10.54
CA ILE A 115 -22.39 -19.26 11.21
C ILE A 115 -22.53 -19.00 12.73
N PRO A 116 -23.72 -19.16 13.33
CA PRO A 116 -24.04 -18.52 14.59
C PRO A 116 -23.47 -19.21 15.84
N LEU A 117 -22.97 -20.46 15.74
CA LEU A 117 -22.62 -21.27 16.91
C LEU A 117 -21.17 -21.76 17.00
N ILE A 118 -20.32 -21.43 16.03
CA ILE A 118 -18.92 -21.89 16.03
C ILE A 118 -18.02 -20.73 16.47
N ARG A 119 -17.00 -21.02 17.28
CA ARG A 119 -15.86 -20.13 17.48
C ARG A 119 -14.76 -20.57 16.53
N LEU A 120 -14.35 -19.67 15.64
CA LEU A 120 -13.22 -19.89 14.74
C LEU A 120 -12.11 -18.87 15.07
N PRO A 121 -10.84 -19.16 14.74
CA PRO A 121 -9.80 -18.15 14.77
C PRO A 121 -10.17 -16.99 13.85
N LEU A 122 -9.86 -15.75 14.25
CA LEU A 122 -10.18 -14.54 13.49
C LEU A 122 -9.81 -14.64 12.00
N LYS A 123 -8.65 -15.22 11.69
CA LYS A 123 -8.19 -15.44 10.31
C LYS A 123 -9.18 -16.27 9.47
N ALA A 124 -9.84 -17.27 10.06
CA ALA A 124 -10.83 -18.09 9.37
C ALA A 124 -12.17 -17.35 9.15
N TRP A 125 -12.47 -16.32 9.95
CA TRP A 125 -13.62 -15.45 9.69
C TRP A 125 -13.35 -14.41 8.62
N LEU A 126 -12.10 -13.96 8.53
CA LEU A 126 -11.70 -12.87 7.65
C LEU A 126 -11.20 -13.35 6.28
N VAL A 127 -10.72 -14.61 6.16
CA VAL A 127 -10.19 -15.37 5.00
C VAL A 127 -9.17 -14.64 4.09
N CYS A 128 -9.16 -13.31 4.00
CA CYS A 128 -8.26 -12.49 3.20
C CYS A 128 -7.88 -11.13 3.84
N CYS A 129 -8.27 -10.81 5.09
CA CYS A 129 -7.79 -9.60 5.80
C CYS A 129 -6.47 -9.85 6.56
#